data_AF-A0A1G2R0Y3-F1
#
_entry.id   AF-A0A1G2R0Y3-F1
#
_cell.length_a   1.000
_cell.length_b   1.000
_cell.length_c   1.000
_cell.angle_alpha   90.00
_cell.angle_beta   90.00
_cell.angle_gamma   90.00
#
_symmetry.space_group_name_H-M   'P 1'
#
loop_
_entity.id
_entity.type
_entity.pdbx_description
1 polymer ?
#
loop_
_entity_poly.entity_id
_entity_poly.type
_entity_poly.pdbx_seq_one_letter_code
_entity_poly.pdbx_strand_id
1 'polypeptide(L)'
;MWLKRSKQREISPEEFQSKVLGGKDDWRTPLVITGDVTLSGMKLPRRFSLSDSTIKGHLFLANSALEDGLNLFRVQIEKGVDLSGAELGRPNIFASRIQNCIVGEDVILANSTLFAGFDFEESKILGNLQIDYATVGGGIGLENLLIGGNLSCADLTWKEEGELYLQNTIVEGDCYAGEDVELAMQLFLYFGKRVRISSAGARRMAASLQGKGSVL
;
A
#
# COMPACT_ATOMS: atom_id res chain seq x y z
N MET A 1 6.63 16.71 -20.49
CA MET A 1 6.33 16.27 -21.88
C MET A 1 5.41 15.06 -21.76
N TRP A 2 4.09 15.27 -21.90
CA TRP A 2 3.11 14.20 -21.70
C TRP A 2 3.08 13.30 -22.93
N LEU A 3 3.52 12.05 -22.76
CA LEU A 3 3.45 11.01 -23.77
C LEU A 3 1.99 10.84 -24.23
N LYS A 4 1.79 10.77 -25.56
CA LYS A 4 0.50 10.42 -26.18
C LYS A 4 -0.05 9.17 -25.50
N ARG A 5 -1.13 9.31 -24.73
CA ARG A 5 -1.83 8.17 -24.13
C ARG A 5 -2.16 7.17 -25.25
N SER A 6 -1.65 5.96 -25.13
CA SER A 6 -2.16 4.81 -25.89
C SER A 6 -3.69 4.80 -25.73
N LYS A 7 -4.43 4.43 -26.79
CA LYS A 7 -5.88 4.31 -26.68
C LYS A 7 -6.21 3.31 -25.57
N GLN A 8 -6.66 3.80 -24.42
CA GLN A 8 -7.16 2.94 -23.35
C GLN A 8 -8.50 2.37 -23.78
N ARG A 9 -8.77 1.12 -23.42
CA ARG A 9 -10.05 0.47 -23.69
C ARG A 9 -10.97 0.64 -22.49
N GLU A 10 -12.15 1.19 -22.72
CA GLU A 10 -13.20 1.24 -21.70
C GLU A 10 -13.86 -0.14 -21.51
N ILE A 11 -14.18 -0.49 -20.27
CA ILE A 11 -14.83 -1.75 -19.89
C ILE A 11 -15.68 -1.54 -18.63
N SER A 12 -16.86 -2.17 -18.56
CA SER A 12 -17.68 -2.13 -17.35
C SER A 12 -17.10 -3.03 -16.25
N PRO A 13 -17.37 -2.76 -14.96
CA PRO A 13 -17.06 -3.66 -13.85
C PRO A 13 -17.45 -5.12 -14.10
N GLU A 14 -18.66 -5.37 -14.59
CA GLU A 14 -19.20 -6.71 -14.78
C GLU A 14 -18.46 -7.45 -15.89
N GLU A 15 -18.18 -6.78 -17.02
CA GLU A 15 -17.39 -7.37 -18.10
C GLU A 15 -15.96 -7.64 -17.63
N PHE A 16 -15.37 -6.72 -16.87
CA PHE A 16 -14.02 -6.89 -16.32
C PHE A 16 -13.95 -8.10 -15.40
N GLN A 17 -14.83 -8.17 -14.40
CA GLN A 17 -14.88 -9.26 -13.42
C GLN A 17 -15.15 -10.61 -14.09
N SER A 18 -16.07 -10.65 -15.07
CA SER A 18 -16.34 -11.86 -15.87
C SER A 18 -15.08 -12.37 -16.58
N LYS A 19 -14.26 -11.47 -17.13
CA LYS A 19 -12.98 -11.86 -17.76
C LYS A 19 -11.98 -12.38 -16.73
N VAL A 20 -11.87 -11.77 -15.56
CA VAL A 20 -10.99 -12.25 -14.48
C VAL A 20 -11.39 -13.65 -14.03
N LEU A 21 -12.69 -13.88 -13.82
CA LEU A 21 -13.24 -15.20 -13.51
C LEU A 21 -12.99 -16.23 -14.62
N GLY A 22 -12.96 -15.78 -15.87
CA GLY A 22 -12.54 -16.57 -17.03
C GLY A 22 -11.02 -16.84 -17.12
N GLY A 23 -10.24 -16.43 -16.13
CA GLY A 23 -8.79 -16.65 -16.05
C GLY A 23 -7.94 -15.56 -16.72
N LYS A 24 -8.53 -14.40 -17.04
CA LYS A 24 -7.77 -13.26 -17.59
C LYS A 24 -7.16 -12.43 -16.46
N ASP A 25 -5.85 -12.31 -16.49
CA ASP A 25 -5.00 -11.72 -15.45
C ASP A 25 -3.99 -10.69 -16.00
N ASP A 26 -3.85 -10.62 -17.33
CA ASP A 26 -3.03 -9.65 -18.05
C ASP A 26 -3.86 -8.89 -19.12
N TRP A 27 -3.60 -7.60 -19.23
CA TRP A 27 -4.21 -6.68 -20.18
C TRP A 27 -3.14 -6.00 -21.03
N ARG A 28 -2.87 -6.56 -22.21
CA ARG A 28 -1.97 -5.98 -23.23
C ARG A 28 -2.31 -4.54 -23.64
N THR A 29 -3.53 -4.09 -23.38
CA THR A 29 -3.98 -2.72 -23.61
C THR A 29 -4.50 -2.18 -22.28
N PRO A 30 -3.99 -1.02 -21.81
CA PRO A 30 -4.47 -0.44 -20.57
C PRO A 30 -5.96 -0.15 -20.63
N LEU A 31 -6.63 -0.29 -19.49
CA LEU A 31 -8.09 -0.18 -19.40
C LEU A 31 -8.53 1.14 -18.77
N VAL A 32 -9.76 1.53 -19.07
CA VAL A 32 -10.58 2.40 -18.21
C VAL A 32 -11.72 1.54 -17.69
N ILE A 33 -11.68 1.16 -16.42
CA ILE A 33 -12.75 0.42 -15.75
C ILE A 33 -13.70 1.45 -15.15
N THR A 34 -14.95 1.46 -15.61
CA THR A 34 -15.87 2.59 -15.40
C THR A 34 -16.47 2.68 -14.00
N GLY A 35 -16.19 1.71 -13.13
CA GLY A 35 -16.69 1.67 -11.75
C GLY A 35 -15.80 0.81 -10.86
N ASP A 36 -16.39 0.27 -9.81
CA ASP A 36 -15.69 -0.54 -8.80
C ASP A 36 -15.24 -1.89 -9.36
N VAL A 37 -14.06 -2.34 -8.96
CA VAL A 37 -13.57 -3.70 -9.22
C VAL A 37 -13.72 -4.50 -7.94
N THR A 38 -14.63 -5.47 -7.92
CA THR A 38 -14.84 -6.34 -6.75
C THR A 38 -14.35 -7.75 -7.02
N LEU A 39 -13.23 -8.11 -6.37
CA LEU A 39 -12.57 -9.42 -6.45
C LEU A 39 -12.25 -9.96 -5.04
N SER A 40 -12.94 -9.46 -4.03
CA SER A 40 -12.74 -9.89 -2.63
C SER A 40 -13.06 -11.37 -2.46
N GLY A 41 -12.28 -12.06 -1.62
CA GLY A 41 -12.41 -13.51 -1.40
C GLY A 41 -11.93 -14.40 -2.55
N MET A 42 -11.43 -13.83 -3.65
CA MET A 42 -10.99 -14.62 -4.80
C MET A 42 -9.59 -15.21 -4.61
N LYS A 43 -9.33 -16.32 -5.30
CA LYS A 43 -7.98 -16.87 -5.49
C LYS A 43 -7.51 -16.58 -6.91
N LEU A 44 -6.43 -15.84 -7.03
CA LEU A 44 -5.80 -15.45 -8.29
C LEU A 44 -4.40 -16.12 -8.33
N PRO A 45 -4.27 -17.28 -8.99
CA PRO A 45 -3.05 -18.10 -8.93
C PRO A 45 -1.88 -17.52 -9.73
N ARG A 46 -2.13 -16.46 -10.49
CA ARG A 46 -1.15 -15.78 -11.33
C ARG A 46 -1.11 -14.30 -10.98
N ARG A 47 -0.06 -13.61 -11.40
CA ARG A 47 0.16 -12.21 -11.07
C ARG A 47 -0.99 -11.38 -11.62
N PHE A 48 -1.73 -10.72 -10.73
CA PHE A 48 -2.82 -9.83 -11.12
C PHE A 48 -2.26 -8.43 -11.38
N SER A 49 -2.36 -7.96 -12.62
CA SER A 49 -1.69 -6.73 -13.05
C SER A 49 -2.65 -5.78 -13.75
N LEU A 50 -2.76 -4.54 -13.27
CA LEU A 50 -3.56 -3.49 -13.93
C LEU A 50 -2.72 -2.31 -14.40
N SER A 51 -1.44 -2.54 -14.69
CA SER A 51 -0.50 -1.52 -15.11
C SER A 51 -1.08 -0.56 -16.16
N ASP A 52 -0.78 0.74 -16.00
CA ASP A 52 -1.19 1.82 -16.89
C ASP A 52 -2.71 2.06 -17.02
N SER A 53 -3.53 1.32 -16.25
CA SER A 53 -4.99 1.39 -16.32
C SER A 53 -5.55 2.47 -15.39
N THR A 54 -6.82 2.78 -15.59
CA THR A 54 -7.60 3.65 -14.72
C THR A 54 -8.81 2.90 -14.18
N ILE A 55 -9.03 2.99 -12.87
CA ILE A 55 -10.24 2.51 -12.19
C ILE A 55 -11.00 3.75 -11.72
N LYS A 56 -12.22 3.95 -12.22
CA LYS A 56 -13.08 5.09 -11.82
C LYS A 56 -13.69 4.91 -10.44
N GLY A 57 -13.79 3.67 -9.97
CA GLY A 57 -14.24 3.31 -8.64
C GLY A 57 -13.13 2.83 -7.72
N HIS A 58 -13.52 2.01 -6.75
CA HIS A 58 -12.65 1.32 -5.80
C HIS A 58 -12.06 0.02 -6.39
N LEU A 59 -10.96 -0.45 -5.80
CA LEU A 59 -10.46 -1.81 -6.01
C LEU A 59 -10.59 -2.61 -4.70
N PHE A 60 -11.51 -3.58 -4.69
CA PHE A 60 -11.77 -4.43 -3.53
C PHE A 60 -11.19 -5.83 -3.75
N LEU A 61 -10.12 -6.13 -3.03
CA LEU A 61 -9.39 -7.40 -2.98
C LEU A 61 -9.30 -7.94 -1.54
N ALA A 62 -10.19 -7.51 -0.64
CA ALA A 62 -10.21 -7.97 0.73
C ALA A 62 -10.34 -9.51 0.80
N ASN A 63 -9.60 -10.14 1.71
CA ASN A 63 -9.57 -11.59 1.94
C ASN A 63 -9.29 -12.43 0.68
N SER A 64 -8.65 -11.85 -0.33
CA SER A 64 -8.26 -12.56 -1.55
C SER A 64 -6.84 -13.12 -1.43
N ALA A 65 -6.52 -14.15 -2.22
CA ALA A 65 -5.18 -14.71 -2.33
C ALA A 65 -4.63 -14.47 -3.74
N LEU A 66 -3.55 -13.68 -3.85
CA LEU A 66 -2.86 -13.37 -5.10
C LEU A 66 -1.49 -14.06 -5.07
N GLU A 67 -1.43 -15.33 -5.49
CA GLU A 67 -0.27 -16.21 -5.25
C GLU A 67 1.05 -15.69 -5.86
N ASP A 68 0.97 -15.03 -7.02
CA ASP A 68 2.11 -14.44 -7.73
C ASP A 68 2.21 -12.91 -7.52
N GLY A 69 1.38 -12.38 -6.61
CA GLY A 69 1.35 -10.99 -6.18
C GLY A 69 0.46 -10.07 -7.01
N LEU A 70 0.38 -8.84 -6.53
CA LEU A 70 -0.33 -7.70 -7.13
C LEU A 70 0.66 -6.77 -7.84
N ASN A 71 0.34 -6.35 -9.05
CA ASN A 71 1.10 -5.36 -9.78
C ASN A 71 0.23 -4.17 -10.22
N LEU A 72 0.24 -3.11 -9.43
CA LEU A 72 -0.33 -1.82 -9.78
C LEU A 72 0.83 -0.86 -10.07
N PHE A 73 1.16 -0.71 -11.35
CA PHE A 73 2.20 0.20 -11.81
C PHE A 73 1.61 1.28 -12.71
N ARG A 74 1.80 2.56 -12.37
CA ARG A 74 1.20 3.69 -13.10
C ARG A 74 -0.32 3.62 -13.24
N VAL A 75 -0.98 3.10 -12.21
CA VAL A 75 -2.44 3.00 -12.15
C VAL A 75 -3.03 4.26 -11.53
N GLN A 76 -4.14 4.73 -12.07
CA GLN A 76 -4.96 5.76 -11.44
C GLN A 76 -6.24 5.12 -10.89
N ILE A 77 -6.44 5.18 -9.58
CA ILE A 77 -7.65 4.70 -8.90
C ILE A 77 -8.32 5.94 -8.31
N GLU A 78 -9.49 6.31 -8.81
CA GLU A 78 -10.15 7.55 -8.39
C GLU A 78 -10.70 7.49 -6.96
N LYS A 79 -10.84 6.28 -6.42
CA LYS A 79 -11.31 6.00 -5.06
C LYS A 79 -10.23 5.28 -4.26
N GLY A 80 -10.62 4.36 -3.37
CA GLY A 80 -9.72 3.62 -2.49
C GLY A 80 -9.35 2.22 -2.98
N VAL A 81 -8.39 1.61 -2.28
CA VAL A 81 -7.97 0.22 -2.45
C VAL A 81 -8.13 -0.51 -1.13
N ASP A 82 -8.83 -1.64 -1.16
CA ASP A 82 -8.99 -2.51 0.00
C ASP A 82 -8.36 -3.88 -0.26
N LEU A 83 -7.28 -4.15 0.46
CA LEU A 83 -6.51 -5.40 0.51
C LEU A 83 -6.56 -6.00 1.92
N SER A 84 -7.54 -5.62 2.75
CA SER A 84 -7.66 -6.10 4.12
C SER A 84 -7.74 -7.62 4.17
N GLY A 85 -6.91 -8.27 4.98
CA GLY A 85 -6.87 -9.73 5.08
C GLY A 85 -6.38 -10.45 3.82
N ALA A 86 -5.87 -9.75 2.80
CA ALA A 86 -5.38 -10.39 1.59
C ALA A 86 -4.04 -11.11 1.80
N GLU A 87 -3.82 -12.19 1.07
CA GLU A 87 -2.54 -12.88 0.96
C GLU A 87 -1.86 -12.49 -0.36
N LEU A 88 -0.72 -11.81 -0.27
CA LEU A 88 -0.05 -11.20 -1.41
C LEU A 88 1.30 -11.84 -1.66
N GLY A 89 1.34 -12.66 -2.71
CA GLY A 89 2.51 -13.38 -3.16
C GLY A 89 2.70 -14.72 -2.45
N ARG A 90 3.95 -15.19 -2.49
CA ARG A 90 4.47 -16.36 -1.79
C ARG A 90 5.94 -16.12 -1.43
N PRO A 91 6.59 -16.98 -0.62
CA PRO A 91 8.02 -16.80 -0.35
C PRO A 91 8.86 -16.79 -1.64
N ASN A 92 9.94 -16.00 -1.65
CA ASN A 92 10.93 -15.91 -2.75
C ASN A 92 10.41 -15.40 -4.11
N ILE A 93 9.30 -14.66 -4.15
CA ILE A 93 8.90 -13.89 -5.35
C ILE A 93 9.12 -12.39 -5.13
N PHE A 94 9.01 -11.59 -6.20
CA PHE A 94 9.04 -10.14 -6.08
C PHE A 94 7.84 -9.61 -5.29
N ALA A 95 8.09 -8.57 -4.48
CA ALA A 95 7.06 -7.83 -3.74
C ALA A 95 5.88 -7.41 -4.64
N SER A 96 4.70 -7.44 -4.02
CA SER A 96 3.51 -6.79 -4.58
C SER A 96 3.68 -5.27 -4.53
N ARG A 97 2.98 -4.53 -5.41
CA ARG A 97 3.21 -3.09 -5.52
C ARG A 97 1.99 -2.26 -5.88
N ILE A 98 2.00 -1.03 -5.35
CA ILE A 98 1.27 0.16 -5.80
C ILE A 98 2.34 1.22 -6.08
N GLN A 99 2.94 1.18 -7.25
CA GLN A 99 4.10 2.00 -7.60
C GLN A 99 3.74 2.99 -8.71
N ASN A 100 4.23 4.23 -8.61
CA ASN A 100 3.90 5.31 -9.56
C ASN A 100 2.37 5.55 -9.70
N CYS A 101 1.58 5.24 -8.68
CA CYS A 101 0.12 5.28 -8.74
C CYS A 101 -0.44 6.56 -8.13
N ILE A 102 -1.70 6.87 -8.47
CA ILE A 102 -2.51 7.85 -7.74
C ILE A 102 -3.76 7.14 -7.24
N VAL A 103 -3.97 7.13 -5.93
CA VAL A 103 -5.17 6.62 -5.26
C VAL A 103 -5.90 7.80 -4.63
N GLY A 104 -7.16 7.98 -5.02
CA GLY A 104 -7.94 9.16 -4.66
C GLY A 104 -8.43 9.17 -3.20
N GLU A 105 -8.47 8.01 -2.55
CA GLU A 105 -8.90 7.85 -1.16
C GLU A 105 -7.90 6.93 -0.42
N ASP A 106 -8.41 6.10 0.49
CA ASP A 106 -7.60 5.28 1.39
C ASP A 106 -7.04 4.03 0.70
N VAL A 107 -5.87 3.57 1.16
CA VAL A 107 -5.32 2.24 0.87
C VAL A 107 -5.24 1.46 2.16
N ILE A 108 -5.92 0.31 2.21
CA ILE A 108 -6.05 -0.51 3.42
C ILE A 108 -5.47 -1.89 3.15
N LEU A 109 -4.48 -2.30 3.94
CA LEU A 109 -3.84 -3.62 3.94
C LEU A 109 -3.91 -4.26 5.34
N ALA A 110 -4.85 -3.81 6.18
CA ALA A 110 -4.95 -4.27 7.56
C ALA A 110 -5.13 -5.80 7.62
N ASN A 111 -4.42 -6.47 8.53
CA ASN A 111 -4.44 -7.93 8.69
C ASN A 111 -3.99 -8.73 7.46
N SER A 112 -3.33 -8.11 6.47
CA SER A 112 -2.85 -8.81 5.28
C SER A 112 -1.57 -9.62 5.54
N THR A 113 -1.26 -10.56 4.65
CA THR A 113 0.03 -11.23 4.59
C THR A 113 0.81 -10.78 3.35
N LEU A 114 1.95 -10.14 3.55
CA LEU A 114 2.82 -9.56 2.52
C LEU A 114 4.09 -10.40 2.40
N PHE A 115 4.05 -11.50 1.65
CA PHE A 115 5.08 -12.54 1.71
C PHE A 115 6.50 -12.06 1.38
N ALA A 116 6.64 -11.12 0.46
CA ALA A 116 7.93 -10.58 0.04
C ALA A 116 8.05 -9.08 0.32
N GLY A 117 7.22 -8.55 1.23
CA GLY A 117 7.06 -7.11 1.42
C GLY A 117 6.04 -6.49 0.47
N PHE A 118 5.99 -5.15 0.46
CA PHE A 118 5.10 -4.39 -0.42
C PHE A 118 5.71 -3.03 -0.75
N ASP A 119 5.58 -2.62 -2.01
CA ASP A 119 6.22 -1.41 -2.53
C ASP A 119 5.17 -0.35 -2.92
N PHE A 120 5.28 0.84 -2.31
CA PHE A 120 4.47 2.03 -2.59
C PHE A 120 5.21 3.13 -3.35
N GLU A 121 6.42 2.86 -3.84
CA GLU A 121 7.34 3.88 -4.32
C GLU A 121 6.73 4.81 -5.39
N GLU A 122 7.07 6.09 -5.31
CA GLU A 122 6.66 7.14 -6.28
C GLU A 122 5.13 7.31 -6.42
N SER A 123 4.35 6.85 -5.44
CA SER A 123 2.89 6.95 -5.46
C SER A 123 2.34 8.16 -4.69
N LYS A 124 1.06 8.44 -4.90
CA LYS A 124 0.25 9.38 -4.11
C LYS A 124 -1.00 8.68 -3.62
N ILE A 125 -1.18 8.64 -2.31
CA ILE A 125 -2.40 8.20 -1.64
C ILE A 125 -3.00 9.45 -1.03
N LEU A 126 -4.12 9.93 -1.59
CA LEU A 126 -4.72 11.19 -1.12
C LEU A 126 -5.43 11.03 0.23
N GLY A 127 -5.82 9.80 0.58
CA GLY A 127 -6.34 9.44 1.89
C GLY A 127 -5.27 8.85 2.83
N ASN A 128 -5.70 7.93 3.68
CA ASN A 128 -4.88 7.21 4.64
C ASN A 128 -4.18 6.00 4.00
N LEU A 129 -3.01 5.63 4.53
CA LEU A 129 -2.40 4.32 4.31
C LEU A 129 -2.44 3.54 5.61
N GLN A 130 -3.14 2.40 5.59
CA GLN A 130 -3.29 1.53 6.74
C GLN A 130 -2.71 0.15 6.46
N ILE A 131 -1.70 -0.26 7.23
CA ILE A 131 -1.01 -1.55 7.13
C ILE A 131 -1.04 -2.29 8.49
N ASP A 132 -1.96 -1.93 9.37
CA ASP A 132 -2.00 -2.44 10.74
C ASP A 132 -2.14 -3.97 10.79
N TYR A 133 -1.49 -4.61 11.76
CA TYR A 133 -1.57 -6.05 11.99
C TYR A 133 -1.14 -6.92 10.80
N ALA A 134 -0.47 -6.35 9.80
CA ALA A 134 0.00 -7.12 8.66
C ALA A 134 1.19 -7.99 9.06
N THR A 135 1.26 -9.17 8.46
CA THR A 135 2.43 -10.05 8.55
C THR A 135 3.29 -9.88 7.31
N VAL A 136 4.54 -9.47 7.48
CA VAL A 136 5.42 -9.03 6.40
C VAL A 136 6.67 -9.90 6.34
N GLY A 137 6.94 -10.50 5.18
CA GLY A 137 8.12 -11.34 4.97
C GLY A 137 9.34 -10.62 4.37
N GLY A 138 9.17 -9.39 3.90
CA GLY A 138 10.26 -8.53 3.42
C GLY A 138 10.06 -7.09 3.92
N GLY A 139 10.71 -6.09 3.33
CA GLY A 139 10.51 -4.69 3.72
C GLY A 139 9.27 -4.04 3.09
N ILE A 140 8.87 -2.89 3.61
CA ILE A 140 7.82 -2.05 3.02
C ILE A 140 8.46 -0.79 2.45
N GLY A 141 8.38 -0.63 1.14
CA GLY A 141 8.89 0.54 0.43
C GLY A 141 7.90 1.70 0.50
N LEU A 142 8.32 2.84 1.04
CA LEU A 142 7.53 4.09 1.13
C LEU A 142 8.27 5.26 0.49
N GLU A 143 9.26 4.99 -0.36
CA GLU A 143 10.13 5.98 -0.97
C GLU A 143 9.37 6.88 -1.96
N ASN A 144 9.61 8.18 -1.89
CA ASN A 144 8.96 9.20 -2.73
C ASN A 144 7.41 9.14 -2.68
N LEU A 145 6.85 8.60 -1.60
CA LEU A 145 5.41 8.46 -1.38
C LEU A 145 4.83 9.72 -0.73
N LEU A 146 3.68 10.18 -1.23
CA LEU A 146 2.84 11.17 -0.56
C LEU A 146 1.58 10.50 0.00
N ILE A 147 1.32 10.71 1.30
CA ILE A 147 0.11 10.31 2.01
C ILE A 147 -0.59 11.58 2.49
N GLY A 148 -1.75 11.90 1.91
CA GLY A 148 -2.54 13.09 2.28
C GLY A 148 -3.26 12.96 3.61
N GLY A 149 -3.50 11.73 4.05
CA GLY A 149 -4.05 11.41 5.37
C GLY A 149 -2.98 10.91 6.35
N ASN A 150 -3.40 9.95 7.17
CA ASN A 150 -2.55 9.31 8.18
C ASN A 150 -1.79 8.12 7.61
N LEU A 151 -0.64 7.82 8.23
CA LEU A 151 0.06 6.55 8.07
C LEU A 151 -0.15 5.70 9.33
N SER A 152 -0.78 4.54 9.20
CA SER A 152 -0.90 3.57 10.29
C SER A 152 -0.21 2.27 9.91
N CYS A 153 0.79 1.89 10.69
CA CYS A 153 1.54 0.65 10.56
C CYS A 153 1.65 -0.01 11.94
N ALA A 154 0.57 0.03 12.72
CA ALA A 154 0.55 -0.49 14.06
C ALA A 154 0.68 -2.01 14.07
N ASP A 155 1.48 -2.52 15.02
CA ASP A 155 1.53 -3.93 15.38
C ASP A 155 1.84 -4.86 14.20
N LEU A 156 2.78 -4.45 13.33
CA LEU A 156 3.32 -5.28 12.26
C LEU A 156 4.04 -6.52 12.81
N THR A 157 3.93 -7.64 12.10
CA THR A 157 4.71 -8.86 12.39
C THR A 157 5.68 -9.15 11.27
N TRP A 158 6.98 -8.96 11.52
CA TRP A 158 8.04 -9.29 10.56
C TRP A 158 8.42 -10.77 10.65
N LYS A 159 8.37 -11.52 9.53
CA LYS A 159 8.80 -12.92 9.47
C LYS A 159 10.31 -13.08 9.22
N GLU A 160 10.92 -12.06 8.62
CA GLU A 160 12.35 -11.97 8.33
C GLU A 160 12.84 -10.59 8.80
N GLU A 161 14.15 -10.31 8.74
CA GLU A 161 14.64 -8.95 8.95
C GLU A 161 14.03 -8.04 7.86
N GLY A 162 13.15 -7.13 8.29
CA GLY A 162 12.43 -6.21 7.42
C GLY A 162 12.30 -4.84 8.08
N GLU A 163 12.21 -3.80 7.26
CA GLU A 163 12.14 -2.41 7.71
C GLU A 163 11.11 -1.64 6.88
N LEU A 164 10.69 -0.48 7.38
CA LEU A 164 10.09 0.55 6.54
C LEU A 164 11.19 1.33 5.84
N TYR A 165 11.17 1.38 4.52
CA TYR A 165 12.09 2.21 3.75
C TYR A 165 11.49 3.60 3.55
N LEU A 166 11.96 4.56 4.36
CA LEU A 166 11.49 5.93 4.36
C LEU A 166 12.53 6.82 3.65
N GLN A 167 12.21 7.31 2.46
CA GLN A 167 13.02 8.30 1.74
C GLN A 167 12.11 9.24 0.98
N ASN A 168 12.28 10.56 1.15
CA ASN A 168 11.38 11.57 0.60
C ASN A 168 9.87 11.27 0.80
N THR A 169 9.53 10.60 1.90
CA THR A 169 8.15 10.23 2.23
C THR A 169 7.47 11.42 2.91
N ILE A 170 6.27 11.76 2.47
CA ILE A 170 5.47 12.85 3.05
C ILE A 170 4.19 12.24 3.62
N VAL A 171 3.96 12.47 4.91
CA VAL A 171 2.67 12.21 5.57
C VAL A 171 2.12 13.54 6.05
N GLU A 172 0.97 13.94 5.49
CA GLU A 172 0.32 15.21 5.86
C GLU A 172 -0.42 15.10 7.19
N GLY A 173 -0.97 13.93 7.50
CA GLY A 173 -1.59 13.60 8.78
C GLY A 173 -0.62 13.10 9.85
N ASP A 174 -1.16 12.30 10.76
CA ASP A 174 -0.43 11.67 11.87
C ASP A 174 0.11 10.28 11.49
N CYS A 175 1.20 9.86 12.15
CA CYS A 175 1.75 8.51 12.02
C CYS A 175 1.49 7.66 13.29
N TYR A 176 1.09 6.41 13.12
CA TYR A 176 0.73 5.48 14.20
C TYR A 176 1.53 4.17 14.09
N ALA A 177 2.24 3.82 15.16
CA ALA A 177 3.07 2.60 15.25
C ALA A 177 2.56 1.56 16.26
N GLY A 178 1.38 1.78 16.88
CA GLY A 178 0.85 0.86 17.89
C GLY A 178 1.76 0.77 19.12
N GLU A 179 2.03 -0.45 19.58
CA GLU A 179 2.91 -0.68 20.74
C GLU A 179 4.38 -0.89 20.38
N ASP A 180 4.71 -1.00 19.09
CA ASP A 180 6.06 -1.22 18.59
C ASP A 180 6.95 0.00 18.84
N VAL A 181 7.91 -0.14 19.76
CA VAL A 181 8.84 0.92 20.17
C VAL A 181 9.84 1.24 19.07
N GLU A 182 10.35 0.23 18.36
CA GLU A 182 11.38 0.40 17.34
C GLU A 182 10.79 1.12 16.14
N LEU A 183 9.61 0.69 15.69
CA LEU A 183 8.86 1.35 14.63
C LEU A 183 8.46 2.77 15.03
N ALA A 184 7.96 2.98 16.25
CA ALA A 184 7.65 4.31 16.74
C ALA A 184 8.87 5.23 16.74
N MET A 185 10.05 4.71 17.10
CA MET A 185 11.32 5.46 17.03
C MET A 185 11.74 5.76 15.60
N GLN A 186 11.65 4.79 14.69
CA GLN A 186 11.95 4.98 13.27
C GLN A 186 11.08 6.11 12.67
N LEU A 187 9.76 6.02 12.87
CA LEU A 187 8.84 7.06 12.44
C LEU A 187 9.16 8.40 13.10
N PHE A 188 9.48 8.43 14.40
CA PHE A 188 9.77 9.66 15.12
C PHE A 188 11.06 10.34 14.63
N LEU A 189 12.11 9.57 14.36
CA LEU A 189 13.36 10.10 13.80
C LEU A 189 13.14 10.70 12.42
N TYR A 190 12.22 10.16 11.64
CA TYR A 190 11.92 10.62 10.29
C TYR A 190 10.92 11.79 10.25
N PHE A 191 9.76 11.63 10.88
CA PHE A 191 8.62 12.58 10.83
C PHE A 191 8.56 13.54 12.03
N GLY A 192 9.37 13.31 13.07
CA GLY A 192 9.41 14.15 14.26
C GLY A 192 8.09 14.18 15.02
N LYS A 193 7.57 15.39 15.28
CA LYS A 193 6.42 15.62 16.16
C LYS A 193 5.07 15.14 15.59
N ARG A 194 5.00 14.67 14.34
CA ARG A 194 3.76 14.14 13.72
C ARG A 194 3.47 12.69 14.09
N VAL A 195 4.32 12.05 14.89
CA VAL A 195 4.15 10.66 15.30
C VAL A 195 3.36 10.58 16.60
N ARG A 196 2.19 9.94 16.57
CA ARG A 196 1.42 9.60 17.76
C ARG A 196 1.89 8.26 18.30
N ILE A 197 2.65 8.34 19.39
CA ILE A 197 3.23 7.17 20.05
C ILE A 197 2.29 6.68 21.14
N SER A 198 1.72 5.48 20.98
CA SER A 198 0.86 4.84 21.97
C SER A 198 1.63 4.09 23.05
N SER A 199 2.83 3.57 22.78
CA SER A 199 3.58 2.82 23.79
C SER A 199 4.18 3.75 24.87
N ALA A 200 4.03 3.38 26.15
CA ALA A 200 4.60 4.16 27.25
C ALA A 200 6.14 4.20 27.21
N GLY A 201 6.76 3.15 26.65
CA GLY A 201 8.21 3.08 26.41
C GLY A 201 8.69 4.12 25.40
N ALA A 202 8.11 4.12 24.19
CA ALA A 202 8.50 5.06 23.16
C ALA A 202 8.09 6.51 23.50
N ARG A 203 6.98 6.73 24.24
CA ARG A 203 6.64 8.08 24.75
C ARG A 203 7.72 8.66 25.65
N ARG A 204 8.29 7.84 26.55
CA ARG A 204 9.40 8.28 27.44
C ARG A 204 10.66 8.58 26.65
N MET A 205 11.00 7.75 25.66
CA MET A 205 12.17 7.97 24.80
C MET A 205 11.99 9.22 23.93
N ALA A 206 10.84 9.39 23.26
CA ALA A 206 10.54 10.57 22.46
C ALA A 206 10.56 11.85 23.30
N ALA A 207 9.99 11.84 24.51
CA ALA A 207 10.07 12.97 25.45
C ALA A 207 11.53 13.30 25.84
N SER A 208 12.38 12.27 26.01
CA SER A 208 13.81 12.47 26.31
C SER A 208 14.60 13.07 25.15
N LEU A 209 14.24 12.75 23.90
CA LEU A 209 14.84 13.33 22.69
C LEU A 209 14.37 14.77 22.47
N GLN A 210 13.10 15.08 22.77
CA GLN A 210 12.57 16.45 22.68
C GLN A 210 13.11 17.37 23.78
N GLY A 211 13.34 16.85 24.99
CA GLY A 211 13.86 17.61 26.13
C GLY A 211 15.37 17.89 26.07
N LYS A 212 16.12 17.23 25.18
CA LYS A 212 17.57 17.43 25.02
C LYS A 212 17.97 18.59 24.12
N GLY A 213 17.01 19.31 23.54
CA GLY A 213 17.31 20.52 22.77
C GLY A 213 17.97 20.22 21.43
N SER A 214 17.28 20.65 20.37
CA SER A 214 17.85 21.17 19.14
C SER A 214 19.35 21.49 19.18
N VAL A 215 20.16 20.58 18.68
CA VAL A 215 21.40 20.90 17.97
C VAL A 215 21.37 20.02 16.72
N LEU A 216 20.90 20.61 15.63
CA LEU A 216 21.33 20.19 14.30
C LEU A 216 22.85 20.36 14.19
#